data_AF-A0A8J3HWN8-F1
#
_entry.id   AF-A0A8J3HWN8-F1
#
_cell.length_a   1.000
_cell.length_b   1.000
_cell.length_c   1.000
_cell.angle_alpha   90.00
_cell.angle_beta   90.00
_cell.angle_gamma   90.00
#
_symmetry.space_group_name_H-M   'P 1'
#
loop_
_entity.id
_entity.type
_entity.pdbx_description
1 polymer ?
#
loop_
_entity_poly.entity_id
_entity_poly.type
_entity_poly.pdbx_seq_one_letter_code
_entity_poly.pdbx_strand_id
1 'polypeptide(L)'
;MTNSSSFPAKTAHTRNIVSWRDRTAMVLMLLAFAGALFSFLSGLGESVAASPITQVVEIWRTYGFGLFSGLFLLLAFFPRRYPGIWELAILNKAALAFTGLILLGHGTKDASTILFFDGALTLIIALAYILTRGYSGWATFKTAQTK
;
A
#
# COMPACT_ATOMS: atom_id res chain seq x y z
N MET A 1 -38.87 28.69 -43.31
CA MET A 1 -37.64 29.26 -42.73
C MET A 1 -37.52 28.75 -41.29
N THR A 2 -36.42 28.02 -41.05
CA THR A 2 -35.76 27.65 -39.77
C THR A 2 -36.55 27.00 -38.62
N ASN A 3 -36.37 25.68 -38.51
CA ASN A 3 -36.49 24.87 -37.29
C ASN A 3 -35.64 25.45 -36.15
N SER A 4 -36.23 25.73 -34.99
CA SER A 4 -35.52 26.03 -33.74
C SER A 4 -35.48 24.77 -32.86
N SER A 5 -34.54 23.87 -33.15
CA SER A 5 -34.19 22.79 -32.22
C SER A 5 -33.41 23.37 -31.04
N SER A 6 -34.12 23.68 -29.96
CA SER A 6 -33.52 23.99 -28.66
C SER A 6 -32.88 22.71 -28.09
N PHE A 7 -31.55 22.61 -28.17
CA PHE A 7 -30.80 21.59 -27.44
C PHE A 7 -30.94 21.83 -25.93
N PRO A 8 -31.39 20.85 -25.12
CA PRO A 8 -31.29 20.99 -23.68
C PRO A 8 -29.80 20.93 -23.30
N ALA A 9 -29.32 22.02 -22.69
CA ALA A 9 -28.02 22.08 -22.05
C ALA A 9 -27.96 20.96 -21.00
N LYS A 10 -27.24 19.88 -21.32
CA LYS A 10 -26.92 18.80 -20.40
C LYS A 10 -26.00 19.41 -19.34
N THR A 11 -26.58 19.88 -18.24
CA THR A 11 -25.83 20.34 -17.07
C THR A 11 -24.91 19.20 -16.65
N ALA A 12 -23.64 19.34 -17.01
CA ALA A 12 -22.58 18.44 -16.58
C ALA A 12 -22.47 18.62 -15.07
N HIS A 13 -23.22 17.82 -14.33
CA HIS A 13 -22.97 17.61 -12.93
C HIS A 13 -21.63 16.87 -12.89
N THR A 14 -20.52 17.60 -12.85
CA THR A 14 -19.18 17.10 -12.55
C THR A 14 -19.24 16.60 -11.12
N ARG A 15 -19.83 15.42 -10.97
CA ARG A 15 -19.99 14.72 -9.72
C ARG A 15 -18.54 14.40 -9.32
N ASN A 16 -18.03 15.18 -8.37
CA ASN A 16 -16.70 15.02 -7.80
C ASN A 16 -16.75 13.79 -6.88
N ILE A 17 -16.94 12.60 -7.46
CA ILE A 17 -17.11 11.34 -6.72
C ILE A 17 -15.73 10.70 -6.55
N VAL A 18 -14.84 11.36 -5.83
CA VAL A 18 -13.90 10.56 -5.05
C VAL A 18 -14.78 9.91 -3.99
N SER A 19 -15.12 8.63 -4.20
CA SER A 19 -15.96 7.92 -3.24
C SER A 19 -15.28 8.02 -1.87
N TRP A 20 -16.04 8.25 -0.80
CA TRP A 20 -15.47 8.36 0.55
C TRP A 20 -14.55 7.17 0.88
N ARG A 21 -14.86 5.98 0.31
CA ARG A 21 -14.04 4.76 0.37
C ARG A 21 -12.65 4.96 -0.22
N ASP A 22 -12.56 5.55 -1.40
CA ASP A 22 -11.28 5.84 -2.06
C ASP A 22 -10.48 6.87 -1.26
N ARG A 23 -11.14 7.86 -0.66
CA ARG A 23 -10.47 8.85 0.21
C ARG A 23 -9.98 8.22 1.51
N THR A 24 -10.77 7.35 2.15
CA THR A 24 -10.34 6.60 3.35
C THR A 24 -9.16 5.70 3.03
N ALA A 25 -9.21 4.95 1.92
CA ALA A 25 -8.10 4.11 1.51
C ALA A 25 -6.84 4.93 1.20
N MET A 26 -6.98 6.07 0.53
CA MET A 26 -5.86 6.99 0.29
C MET A 26 -5.23 7.44 1.62
N VAL A 27 -6.04 7.87 2.59
CA VAL A 27 -5.53 8.28 3.91
C VAL A 27 -4.84 7.13 4.63
N LEU A 28 -5.42 5.93 4.62
CA LEU A 28 -4.81 4.73 5.20
C LEU A 28 -3.44 4.42 4.57
N MET A 29 -3.34 4.50 3.25
CA MET A 29 -2.08 4.28 2.54
C MET A 29 -1.07 5.42 2.78
N LEU A 30 -1.51 6.66 2.96
CA LEU A 30 -0.65 7.78 3.33
C LEU A 30 -0.11 7.65 4.75
N LEU A 31 -0.91 7.13 5.69
CA LEU A 31 -0.45 6.80 7.04
C LEU A 31 0.58 5.67 7.01
N ALA A 32 0.34 4.62 6.22
CA ALA A 32 1.30 3.54 6.01
C ALA A 32 2.61 4.05 5.37
N PHE A 33 2.50 4.93 4.38
CA PHE A 33 3.62 5.64 3.76
C PHE A 33 4.44 6.42 4.80
N ALA A 34 3.77 7.24 5.62
CA ALA A 34 4.44 8.03 6.65
C ALA A 34 5.18 7.15 7.67
N GLY A 35 4.56 6.05 8.11
CA GLY A 35 5.20 5.08 9.00
C GLY A 35 6.42 4.42 8.37
N ALA A 36 6.29 3.93 7.13
CA ALA A 36 7.40 3.31 6.41
C ALA A 36 8.54 4.32 6.12
N LEU A 37 8.20 5.57 5.78
CA LEU A 37 9.19 6.63 5.56
C LEU A 37 9.93 6.97 6.85
N PHE A 38 9.22 7.07 7.97
CA PHE A 38 9.83 7.30 9.28
C PHE A 38 10.82 6.18 9.63
N SER A 39 10.41 4.91 9.48
CA SER A 39 11.29 3.75 9.72
C SER A 39 12.49 3.69 8.77
N PHE A 40 12.32 4.13 7.53
CA PHE A 40 13.43 4.26 6.58
C PHE A 40 14.44 5.30 7.06
N LEU A 41 13.98 6.50 7.41
CA LEU A 41 14.84 7.60 7.84
C LEU A 41 15.56 7.29 9.16
N SER A 42 14.87 6.67 10.12
CA SER A 42 15.49 6.23 11.38
C SER A 42 16.47 5.07 11.17
N GLY A 43 16.12 4.14 10.29
CA GLY A 43 16.93 2.96 9.96
C GLY A 43 18.26 3.28 9.28
N LEU A 44 18.37 4.41 8.55
CA LEU A 44 19.64 4.82 7.92
C LEU A 44 20.76 5.02 8.94
N GLY A 45 20.47 5.63 10.08
CA GLY A 45 21.46 5.81 11.15
C GLY A 45 21.77 4.50 11.88
N GLU A 46 20.72 3.75 12.21
CA GLU A 46 20.84 2.46 12.93
C GLU A 46 21.64 1.42 12.13
N SER A 47 21.39 1.34 10.82
CA SER A 47 22.02 0.34 9.96
C SER A 47 23.52 0.58 9.75
N VAL A 48 23.98 1.82 9.73
CA VAL A 48 25.41 2.15 9.66
C VAL A 48 26.09 1.91 11.00
N ALA A 49 25.40 2.18 12.11
CA ALA A 49 25.92 1.99 13.47
C ALA A 49 25.86 0.54 13.96
N ALA A 50 25.20 -0.35 13.22
CA ALA A 50 25.05 -1.76 13.59
C ALA A 50 26.39 -2.51 13.60
N SER A 51 26.44 -3.58 14.42
CA SER A 51 27.58 -4.51 14.43
C SER A 51 27.82 -5.10 13.03
N PRO A 52 29.08 -5.32 12.60
CA PRO A 52 29.38 -5.93 11.30
C PRO A 52 28.66 -7.25 11.02
N ILE A 53 28.29 -7.99 12.08
CA ILE A 53 27.57 -9.27 12.00
C ILE A 53 26.12 -9.06 11.53
N THR A 54 25.46 -7.97 11.93
CA THR A 54 24.06 -7.68 11.60
C THR A 54 23.89 -6.57 10.58
N GLN A 55 24.96 -5.85 10.24
CA GLN A 55 24.93 -4.65 9.40
C GLN A 55 24.24 -4.88 8.06
N VAL A 56 24.52 -6.02 7.40
CA VAL A 56 23.89 -6.36 6.12
C VAL A 56 22.38 -6.53 6.26
N VAL A 57 21.92 -7.19 7.33
CA VAL A 57 20.50 -7.40 7.62
C VAL A 57 19.81 -6.07 7.91
N GLU A 58 20.45 -5.19 8.67
CA GLU A 58 19.90 -3.87 9.01
C GLU A 58 19.81 -2.95 7.80
N ILE A 59 20.81 -2.96 6.92
CA ILE A 59 20.79 -2.23 5.65
C ILE A 59 19.66 -2.76 4.76
N TRP A 60 19.55 -4.08 4.63
CA TRP A 60 18.49 -4.71 3.84
C TRP A 60 17.10 -4.36 4.37
N ARG A 61 16.90 -4.41 5.69
CA ARG A 61 15.67 -3.99 6.38
C ARG A 61 15.34 -2.53 6.07
N THR A 62 16.33 -1.65 6.17
CA THR A 62 16.18 -0.21 5.92
C THR A 62 15.71 0.03 4.49
N TYR A 63 16.39 -0.54 3.48
CA TYR A 63 15.95 -0.41 2.10
C TYR A 63 14.56 -1.01 1.84
N GLY A 64 14.19 -2.07 2.55
CA GLY A 64 12.83 -2.61 2.56
C GLY A 64 11.79 -1.56 2.95
N PHE A 65 12.02 -0.79 4.02
CA PHE A 65 11.13 0.31 4.40
C PHE A 65 11.04 1.41 3.33
N GLY A 66 12.17 1.77 2.72
CA GLY A 66 12.20 2.75 1.63
C GLY A 66 11.36 2.29 0.42
N LEU A 67 11.50 1.03 0.02
CA LEU A 67 10.71 0.44 -1.05
C LEU A 67 9.21 0.45 -0.73
N PHE A 68 8.83 -0.02 0.46
CA PHE A 68 7.42 -0.06 0.88
C PHE A 68 6.80 1.32 1.02
N SER A 69 7.57 2.31 1.47
CA SER A 69 7.15 3.70 1.46
C SER A 69 6.75 4.14 0.05
N GLY A 70 7.62 3.92 -0.95
CA GLY A 70 7.29 4.20 -2.35
C GLY A 70 6.05 3.46 -2.86
N LEU A 71 5.91 2.16 -2.51
CA LEU A 71 4.73 1.38 -2.90
C LEU A 71 3.44 1.90 -2.28
N PHE A 72 3.44 2.28 -0.99
CA PHE A 72 2.27 2.82 -0.33
C PHE A 72 1.86 4.17 -0.91
N LEU A 73 2.83 5.01 -1.27
CA LEU A 73 2.58 6.26 -1.98
C LEU A 73 1.93 6.01 -3.34
N LEU A 74 2.46 5.05 -4.12
CA LEU A 74 1.88 4.66 -5.41
C LEU A 74 0.46 4.12 -5.26
N LEU A 75 0.20 3.28 -4.25
CA LEU A 75 -1.12 2.72 -3.98
C LEU A 75 -2.11 3.77 -3.47
N ALA A 76 -1.65 4.82 -2.78
CA ALA A 76 -2.48 5.91 -2.34
C ALA A 76 -3.05 6.72 -3.53
N PHE A 77 -2.22 7.02 -4.53
CA PHE A 77 -2.61 7.87 -5.66
C PHE A 77 -3.09 7.09 -6.89
N PHE A 78 -2.59 5.88 -7.10
CA PHE A 78 -2.88 5.04 -8.26
C PHE A 78 -3.37 3.63 -7.87
N PRO A 79 -4.41 3.51 -7.02
CA PRO A 79 -4.81 2.23 -6.42
C PRO A 79 -5.26 1.17 -7.44
N ARG A 80 -5.63 1.54 -8.67
CA ARG A 80 -6.14 0.60 -9.69
C ARG A 80 -5.23 0.47 -10.91
N ARG A 81 -4.11 1.20 -10.96
CA ARG A 81 -3.27 1.31 -12.15
C ARG A 81 -2.35 0.10 -12.33
N TYR A 82 -1.91 -0.49 -11.23
CA TYR A 82 -0.90 -1.55 -11.21
C TYR A 82 -1.47 -2.83 -10.59
N PRO A 83 -2.05 -3.74 -11.38
CA PRO A 83 -2.47 -5.05 -10.86
C PRO A 83 -1.25 -5.80 -10.31
N GLY A 84 -1.42 -6.51 -9.19
CA GLY A 84 -0.37 -7.29 -8.55
C GLY A 84 0.40 -6.55 -7.45
N ILE A 85 0.49 -5.21 -7.47
CA ILE A 85 1.21 -4.47 -6.41
C ILE A 85 0.54 -4.64 -5.05
N TRP A 86 -0.80 -4.59 -5.03
CA TRP A 86 -1.57 -4.84 -3.80
C TRP A 86 -1.31 -6.23 -3.24
N GLU A 87 -1.43 -7.23 -4.09
CA GLU A 87 -1.30 -8.64 -3.70
C GLU A 87 0.11 -8.95 -3.20
N LEU A 88 1.14 -8.41 -3.86
CA LEU A 88 2.53 -8.54 -3.42
C LEU A 88 2.79 -7.85 -2.08
N ALA A 89 2.25 -6.63 -1.89
CA ALA A 89 2.42 -5.91 -0.64
C ALA A 89 1.74 -6.62 0.54
N ILE A 90 0.51 -7.12 0.33
CA ILE A 90 -0.22 -7.92 1.32
C ILE A 90 0.53 -9.21 1.62
N LEU A 91 0.97 -9.95 0.59
CA LEU A 91 1.68 -11.22 0.76
C LEU A 91 2.96 -11.04 1.58
N ASN A 92 3.77 -10.02 1.26
CA ASN A 92 5.02 -9.78 1.96
C ASN A 92 4.78 -9.44 3.44
N LYS A 93 3.84 -8.54 3.73
CA LYS A 93 3.53 -8.13 5.11
C LYS A 93 2.87 -9.25 5.91
N ALA A 94 2.00 -10.04 5.28
CA ALA A 94 1.42 -11.23 5.89
C ALA A 94 2.47 -12.28 6.22
N ALA A 95 3.44 -12.50 5.33
CA ALA A 95 4.53 -13.44 5.56
C ALA A 95 5.42 -13.02 6.74
N LEU A 96 5.74 -11.72 6.86
CA LEU A 96 6.47 -11.19 8.00
C LEU A 96 5.68 -11.31 9.31
N ALA A 97 4.38 -10.97 9.28
CA ALA A 97 3.51 -11.13 10.45
C ALA A 97 3.44 -12.60 10.90
N PHE A 98 3.24 -13.53 9.96
CA PHE A 98 3.20 -14.97 10.25
C PHE A 98 4.53 -15.49 10.79
N THR A 99 5.64 -15.01 10.23
CA THR A 99 6.98 -15.34 10.75
C THR A 99 7.16 -14.82 12.17
N GLY A 100 6.72 -13.58 12.44
CA GLY A 100 6.70 -13.01 13.79
C GLY A 100 5.89 -13.85 14.77
N LEU A 101 4.73 -14.37 14.36
CA LEU A 101 3.91 -15.27 15.16
C LEU A 101 4.65 -16.57 15.52
N ILE A 102 5.32 -17.19 14.54
CA ILE A 102 6.12 -18.41 14.77
C ILE A 102 7.28 -18.10 15.74
N LEU A 103 8.02 -17.02 15.50
CA LEU A 103 9.16 -16.62 16.32
C LEU A 103 8.78 -16.23 17.75
N LEU A 104 7.56 -15.69 17.93
CA LEU A 104 7.01 -15.41 19.25
C LEU A 104 6.81 -16.71 20.04
N GLY A 105 6.34 -17.78 19.39
CA GLY A 105 6.26 -19.12 19.97
C GLY A 105 7.62 -19.69 20.37
N HIS A 106 8.71 -19.26 19.72
CA HIS A 106 10.09 -19.64 20.06
C HIS A 106 10.75 -18.70 21.09
N GLY A 107 10.03 -17.70 21.63
CA GLY A 107 10.58 -16.78 22.64
C GLY A 107 11.65 -15.83 22.10
N THR A 108 11.70 -15.58 20.78
CA THR A 108 12.70 -14.71 20.18
C THR A 108 12.43 -13.25 20.57
N LYS A 109 13.48 -12.56 21.03
CA LYS A 109 13.40 -11.12 21.34
C LYS A 109 12.97 -10.35 20.09
N ASP A 110 12.07 -9.39 20.26
CA ASP A 110 11.51 -8.52 19.21
C ASP A 110 10.51 -9.18 18.22
N ALA A 111 10.18 -10.47 18.39
CA ALA A 111 9.19 -11.15 17.55
C ALA A 111 7.78 -10.53 17.67
N SER A 112 7.41 -10.05 18.86
CA SER A 112 6.14 -9.34 19.09
C SER A 112 6.06 -8.02 18.31
N THR A 113 7.18 -7.32 18.17
CA THR A 113 7.28 -6.06 17.42
C THR A 113 6.99 -6.31 15.95
N ILE A 114 7.65 -7.31 15.34
CA ILE A 114 7.42 -7.69 13.94
C ILE A 114 5.96 -8.10 13.73
N LEU A 115 5.43 -8.98 14.59
CA LEU A 115 4.05 -9.44 14.49
C LEU A 115 3.06 -8.27 14.56
N PHE A 116 3.23 -7.37 15.52
CA PHE A 116 2.30 -6.27 15.73
C PHE A 116 2.33 -5.27 14.58
N PHE A 117 3.51 -4.80 14.18
CA PHE A 117 3.64 -3.79 13.13
C PHE A 117 3.30 -4.35 11.75
N ASP A 118 3.89 -5.48 11.33
CA ASP A 118 3.61 -6.04 10.01
C ASP A 118 2.20 -6.65 9.93
N GLY A 119 1.68 -7.17 11.04
CA GLY A 119 0.30 -7.64 11.14
C GLY A 119 -0.71 -6.50 10.98
N ALA A 120 -0.55 -5.41 11.73
CA ALA A 120 -1.40 -4.23 11.61
C ALA A 120 -1.34 -3.63 10.19
N LEU A 121 -0.14 -3.55 9.62
CA LEU A 121 0.04 -3.02 8.27
C LEU A 121 -0.63 -3.91 7.22
N THR A 122 -0.55 -5.23 7.37
CA THR A 122 -1.26 -6.19 6.50
C THR A 122 -2.76 -5.92 6.50
N LEU A 123 -3.36 -5.71 7.69
CA LEU A 123 -4.78 -5.42 7.81
C LEU A 123 -5.16 -4.07 7.17
N ILE A 124 -4.32 -3.04 7.37
CA ILE A 124 -4.52 -1.71 6.77
C ILE A 124 -4.49 -1.81 5.23
N ILE A 125 -3.49 -2.50 4.67
CA ILE A 125 -3.36 -2.68 3.22
C ILE A 125 -4.53 -3.50 2.67
N ALA A 126 -4.93 -4.58 3.34
CA ALA A 126 -6.07 -5.40 2.94
C ALA A 126 -7.40 -4.62 2.97
N LEU A 127 -7.62 -3.79 3.98
CA LEU A 127 -8.79 -2.92 4.05
C LEU A 127 -8.79 -1.89 2.93
N ALA A 128 -7.66 -1.23 2.67
CA ALA A 128 -7.53 -0.28 1.57
C ALA A 128 -7.72 -0.95 0.19
N TYR A 129 -7.26 -2.19 0.01
CA TYR A 129 -7.48 -3.00 -1.18
C TYR A 129 -8.98 -3.25 -1.43
N ILE A 130 -9.72 -3.65 -0.39
CA ILE A 130 -11.18 -3.89 -0.49
C ILE A 130 -11.93 -2.57 -0.73
N LEU A 131 -11.56 -1.49 -0.03
CA LEU A 131 -12.21 -0.19 -0.14
C LEU A 131 -12.08 0.39 -1.55
N THR A 132 -10.87 0.36 -2.12
CA THR A 132 -10.57 0.84 -3.47
C THR A 132 -10.99 -0.12 -4.57
N ARG A 133 -11.35 -1.36 -4.22
CA ARG A 133 -11.54 -2.48 -5.15
C ARG A 133 -10.29 -2.72 -5.99
N GLY A 134 -9.10 -2.79 -5.37
CA GLY A 134 -7.82 -2.98 -6.07
C GLY A 134 -7.83 -4.16 -7.04
N TYR A 135 -8.61 -5.22 -6.76
CA TYR A 135 -8.83 -6.36 -7.65
C TYR A 135 -9.40 -5.98 -9.02
N SER A 136 -10.07 -4.83 -9.18
CA SER A 136 -10.59 -4.39 -10.47
C SER A 136 -9.48 -4.03 -11.47
N GLY A 137 -8.26 -3.73 -11.01
CA GLY A 137 -7.12 -3.46 -11.88
C GLY A 137 -6.80 -4.64 -12.82
N TRP A 138 -7.02 -5.86 -12.35
CA TRP A 138 -6.86 -7.07 -13.15
C TRP A 138 -7.88 -7.17 -14.30
N ALA A 139 -9.11 -6.71 -14.09
CA ALA A 139 -10.13 -6.71 -15.14
C ALA A 139 -9.75 -5.74 -16.27
N THR A 140 -9.29 -4.54 -15.92
CA THR A 140 -8.81 -3.54 -16.89
C THR A 140 -7.61 -4.04 -17.68
N PHE A 141 -6.66 -4.72 -17.01
CA PHE A 141 -5.50 -5.30 -17.67
C PHE A 141 -5.88 -6.38 -18.69
N LYS A 142 -6.80 -7.30 -18.33
CA LYS A 142 -7.28 -8.33 -19.25
C LYS A 142 -7.90 -7.73 -20.51
N THR A 143 -8.74 -6.69 -20.37
CA THR A 143 -9.37 -6.01 -21.52
C THR A 143 -8.36 -5.31 -22.43
N ALA A 144 -7.28 -4.74 -21.88
CA ALA A 144 -6.23 -4.10 -22.67
C ALA A 144 -5.42 -5.10 -23.50
N GLN A 145 -5.28 -6.35 -23.03
CA GLN A 145 -4.55 -7.41 -23.72
C GLN A 145 -5.39 -8.11 -24.81
N THR A 146 -6.71 -7.91 -24.83
CA THR A 146 -7.61 -8.53 -25.84
C THR A 146 -7.87 -7.65 -27.06
N LYS A 147 -7.29 -6.44 -27.09
CA LYS A 147 -7.35 -5.51 -28.23
C LYS A 147 -6.04 -5.54 -28.99
#